data_AF-A0A933JTQ1-F1
#
_entry.id   AF-A0A933JTQ1-F1
#
_cell.length_a   1.000
_cell.length_b   1.000
_cell.length_c   1.000
_cell.angle_alpha   90.00
_cell.angle_beta   90.00
_cell.angle_gamma   90.00
#
_symmetry.space_group_name_H-M   'P 1'
#
loop_
_entity.id
_entity.type
_entity.pdbx_description
1 polymer ?
#
loop_
_entity_poly.entity_id
_entity_poly.type
_entity_poly.pdbx_seq_one_letter_code
_entity_poly.pdbx_strand_id
1 'polypeptide(L)'
;MISFRWVDRLEPLEPRALLAFDEVARRLRRKLLRSDSFDRLLGVGDERVLILLGSELPWVDGVLYFGRDARAPSLLLPTALAPELPVEVLEAAVLARSLSAPILVCPSPALTVSVAAARPLSRSKLEAPS
;
A
#
# COMPACT_ATOMS: atom_id res chain seq x y z
N MET A 1 7.74 8.31 -17.37
CA MET A 1 6.76 8.39 -16.26
C MET A 1 5.39 8.35 -16.91
N ILE A 2 4.52 7.40 -16.55
CA ILE A 2 3.18 7.33 -17.14
C ILE A 2 2.40 8.50 -16.52
N SER A 3 2.03 9.48 -17.33
CA SER A 3 1.28 10.66 -16.87
C SER A 3 -0.20 10.46 -17.20
N PHE A 4 -1.03 10.42 -16.17
CA PHE A 4 -2.48 10.29 -16.25
C PHE A 4 -3.11 10.94 -15.04
N ARG A 5 -4.43 11.17 -15.08
CA ARG A 5 -5.17 11.74 -13.95
C ARG A 5 -5.82 10.64 -13.13
N TRP A 6 -5.94 10.93 -11.84
CA TRP A 6 -6.76 10.14 -10.92
C TRP A 6 -8.13 10.80 -10.82
N VAL A 7 -9.16 9.98 -10.80
CA VAL A 7 -10.56 10.40 -10.61
C VAL A 7 -11.16 9.64 -9.44
N ASP A 8 -12.21 10.20 -8.83
CA ASP A 8 -12.93 9.50 -7.77
C ASP A 8 -13.52 8.20 -8.29
N ARG A 9 -13.33 7.13 -7.51
CA ARG A 9 -13.86 5.81 -7.84
C ARG A 9 -15.31 5.76 -7.39
N LEU A 10 -16.21 5.33 -8.27
CA LEU A 10 -17.64 5.19 -7.97
C LEU A 10 -17.87 4.19 -6.82
N GLU A 11 -17.17 3.07 -6.86
CA GLU A 11 -17.21 2.03 -5.83
C GLU A 11 -15.82 1.85 -5.24
N PRO A 12 -15.60 2.16 -3.94
CA PRO A 12 -14.31 1.99 -3.33
C PRO A 12 -13.84 0.53 -3.36
N LEU A 13 -12.54 0.32 -3.59
CA LEU A 13 -11.96 -1.02 -3.46
C LEU A 13 -11.95 -1.47 -1.99
N GLU A 14 -12.06 -2.78 -1.78
CA GLU A 14 -11.83 -3.37 -0.46
C GLU A 14 -10.37 -3.13 -0.02
N PRO A 15 -10.12 -2.52 1.16
CA PRO A 15 -8.78 -2.30 1.66
C PRO A 15 -8.03 -3.62 1.91
N ARG A 16 -6.88 -3.78 1.25
CA ARG A 16 -5.96 -4.93 1.39
C ARG A 16 -4.53 -4.52 1.71
N ALA A 17 -4.22 -3.24 1.58
CA ALA A 17 -2.99 -2.64 2.07
C ALA A 17 -3.22 -1.20 2.55
N LEU A 18 -2.27 -0.70 3.33
CA LEU A 18 -2.16 0.74 3.63
C LEU A 18 -0.73 1.20 3.47
N LEU A 19 -0.56 2.50 3.20
CA LEU A 19 0.71 3.20 3.13
C LEU A 19 0.68 4.38 4.08
N ALA A 20 1.69 4.46 4.95
CA ALA A 20 1.91 5.57 5.85
C ALA A 20 3.28 6.20 5.56
N PHE A 21 3.34 7.54 5.65
CA PHE A 21 4.57 8.32 5.51
C PHE A 21 4.92 9.06 6.81
N ASP A 22 6.21 9.30 7.00
CA ASP A 22 6.83 10.14 8.02
C ASP A 22 6.23 9.97 9.42
N GLU A 23 5.62 11.01 9.98
CA GLU A 23 5.03 10.98 11.31
C GLU A 23 3.86 10.01 11.41
N VAL A 24 3.08 9.83 10.32
CA VAL A 24 1.99 8.85 10.29
C VAL A 24 2.55 7.44 10.37
N ALA A 25 3.66 7.15 9.69
CA ALA A 25 4.35 5.85 9.78
C ALA A 25 4.85 5.59 11.21
N ARG A 26 5.48 6.59 11.85
CA ARG A 26 5.93 6.50 13.25
C ARG A 26 4.77 6.31 14.23
N ARG A 27 3.65 7.01 14.04
CA ARG A 27 2.43 6.86 14.84
C ARG A 27 1.82 5.47 14.67
N LEU A 28 1.78 4.97 13.45
CA LEU A 28 1.28 3.64 13.13
C LEU A 28 2.14 2.54 13.78
N ARG A 29 3.47 2.63 13.71
CA ARG A 29 4.38 1.69 14.41
C ARG A 29 4.11 1.66 15.91
N ARG A 30 4.00 2.83 16.55
CA ARG A 30 3.66 2.94 17.98
C ARG A 30 2.29 2.34 18.32
N LYS A 31 1.29 2.51 17.45
CA LYS A 31 -0.03 1.89 17.61
C LYS A 31 0.06 0.36 17.52
N LEU A 32 0.80 -0.17 16.54
CA LEU A 32 1.00 -1.61 16.37
C LEU A 32 1.73 -2.23 17.56
N LEU A 33 2.77 -1.58 18.09
CA LEU A 33 3.50 -2.06 19.27
C LEU A 33 2.62 -2.18 20.54
N ARG A 34 1.55 -1.40 20.62
CA ARG A 34 0.55 -1.45 21.71
C ARG A 34 -0.60 -2.41 21.43
N SER A 35 -0.72 -2.91 20.20
CA SER A 35 -1.74 -3.89 19.82
C SER A 35 -1.23 -5.30 20.11
N ASP A 36 -2.12 -6.18 20.54
CA ASP A 36 -1.82 -7.60 20.76
C ASP A 36 -2.05 -8.46 19.52
N SER A 37 -2.61 -7.88 18.44
CA SER A 37 -2.92 -8.63 17.21
C SER A 37 -2.47 -7.88 15.96
N PHE A 38 -1.32 -8.30 15.43
CA PHE A 38 -0.84 -7.95 14.09
C PHE A 38 -0.19 -9.14 13.36
N ASP A 39 -0.38 -10.36 13.86
CA ASP A 39 0.27 -11.58 13.37
C ASP A 39 -0.12 -11.93 11.93
N ARG A 40 -1.28 -11.44 11.48
CA ARG A 40 -1.80 -11.63 10.11
C ARG A 40 -1.38 -10.53 9.13
N LEU A 41 -0.65 -9.51 9.62
CA LEU A 41 -0.16 -8.42 8.78
C LEU A 41 1.23 -8.72 8.26
N LEU A 42 1.42 -8.46 6.97
CA LEU A 42 2.73 -8.38 6.35
C LEU A 42 3.14 -6.91 6.27
N GLY A 43 4.42 -6.60 6.49
CA GLY A 43 4.95 -5.25 6.41
C GLY A 43 6.21 -5.15 5.55
N VAL A 44 6.37 -4.01 4.91
CA VAL A 44 7.59 -3.57 4.22
C VAL A 44 7.73 -2.05 4.35
N GLY A 45 8.96 -1.56 4.46
CA GLY A 45 9.26 -0.14 4.60
C GLY A 45 10.43 0.13 5.53
N ASP A 46 10.71 1.40 5.75
CA ASP A 46 11.84 1.94 6.51
C ASP A 46 11.34 2.87 7.64
N GLU A 47 12.22 3.69 8.19
CA GLU A 47 11.85 4.65 9.25
C GLU A 47 10.77 5.67 8.85
N ARG A 48 10.68 6.02 7.56
CA ARG A 48 9.77 7.04 7.02
C ARG A 48 8.58 6.45 6.29
N VAL A 49 8.67 5.24 5.79
CA VAL A 49 7.60 4.60 5.03
C VAL A 49 7.20 3.30 5.72
N LEU A 50 5.91 3.08 5.89
CA LEU A 50 5.39 1.79 6.32
C LEU A 50 4.23 1.37 5.42
N ILE A 51 4.40 0.26 4.72
CA ILE A 51 3.35 -0.41 3.98
C ILE A 51 2.94 -1.67 4.74
N LEU A 52 1.65 -1.81 5.01
CA LEU A 52 1.08 -3.03 5.59
C LEU A 52 0.14 -3.69 4.59
N LEU A 53 0.13 -5.02 4.57
CA LEU A 53 -0.80 -5.83 3.81
C LEU A 53 -1.56 -6.76 4.76
N GLY A 54 -2.85 -6.93 4.51
CA GLY A 54 -3.71 -7.81 5.28
C GLY A 54 -5.18 -7.57 5.03
N SER A 55 -6.03 -8.46 5.56
CA SER A 55 -7.48 -8.32 5.50
C SER A 55 -8.03 -7.38 6.59
N GLU A 56 -7.40 -7.37 7.76
CA GLU A 56 -7.81 -6.60 8.94
C GLU A 56 -6.81 -5.48 9.18
N LEU A 57 -6.98 -4.37 8.47
CA LEU A 57 -6.08 -3.23 8.55
C LEU A 57 -6.45 -2.29 9.71
N PRO A 58 -5.46 -1.71 10.42
CA PRO A 58 -5.77 -0.73 11.45
C PRO A 58 -6.29 0.57 10.82
N TRP A 59 -7.42 1.06 11.32
CA TRP A 59 -7.93 2.38 11.00
C TRP A 59 -7.06 3.47 11.65
N VAL A 60 -6.41 4.29 10.82
CA VAL A 60 -5.50 5.36 11.24
C VAL A 60 -5.63 6.55 10.31
N ASP A 61 -5.81 7.74 10.85
CA ASP A 61 -5.89 8.95 10.03
C ASP A 61 -4.58 9.23 9.29
N GLY A 62 -4.69 9.75 8.07
CA GLY A 62 -3.53 10.17 7.27
C GLY A 62 -2.76 9.03 6.60
N VAL A 63 -3.27 7.79 6.64
CA VAL A 63 -2.77 6.71 5.76
C VAL A 63 -3.58 6.69 4.46
N LEU A 64 -2.95 6.16 3.41
CA LEU A 64 -3.65 5.83 2.18
C LEU A 64 -4.00 4.34 2.19
N TYR A 65 -5.25 4.00 1.92
CA TYR A 65 -5.70 2.61 1.80
C TYR A 65 -5.71 2.17 0.34
N PHE A 66 -5.25 0.95 0.10
CA PHE A 66 -5.14 0.35 -1.22
C PHE A 66 -5.87 -0.98 -1.27
N GLY A 67 -6.50 -1.25 -2.41
CA GLY A 67 -7.17 -2.51 -2.69
C GLY A 67 -6.70 -3.12 -4.01
N ARG A 68 -7.22 -4.30 -4.33
CA ARG A 68 -6.99 -4.97 -5.61
C ARG A 68 -8.21 -4.80 -6.50
N ASP A 69 -8.01 -4.31 -7.71
CA ASP A 69 -9.01 -4.34 -8.76
C ASP A 69 -8.92 -5.71 -9.47
N ALA A 70 -10.06 -6.38 -9.69
CA ALA A 70 -10.08 -7.70 -10.31
C ALA A 70 -9.47 -7.70 -11.73
N ARG A 71 -9.51 -6.55 -12.41
CA ARG A 71 -8.94 -6.35 -13.75
C ARG A 71 -7.43 -6.09 -13.75
N ALA A 72 -6.84 -5.78 -12.60
CA ALA A 72 -5.41 -5.54 -12.43
C ALA A 72 -4.87 -6.20 -11.15
N PRO A 73 -4.88 -7.54 -11.07
CA PRO A 73 -4.63 -8.28 -9.83
C PRO A 73 -3.20 -8.13 -9.28
N SER A 74 -2.25 -7.72 -10.11
CA SER A 74 -0.86 -7.48 -9.72
C SER A 74 -0.69 -6.13 -9.00
N LEU A 75 -1.66 -5.22 -9.13
CA LEU A 75 -1.60 -3.89 -8.57
C LEU A 75 -2.38 -3.76 -7.25
N LEU A 76 -1.84 -2.92 -6.37
CA LEU A 76 -2.55 -2.33 -5.25
C LEU A 76 -2.80 -0.86 -5.59
N LEU A 77 -4.07 -0.50 -5.74
CA LEU A 77 -4.53 0.82 -6.16
C LEU A 77 -5.24 1.54 -5.02
N PRO A 78 -5.22 2.88 -4.96
CA PRO A 78 -5.94 3.62 -3.93
C PRO A 78 -7.41 3.21 -3.93
N THR A 79 -7.96 2.99 -2.74
CA THR A 79 -9.34 2.50 -2.58
C THR A 79 -10.38 3.48 -3.10
N ALA A 80 -10.15 4.79 -2.90
CA ALA A 80 -11.07 5.85 -3.28
C ALA A 80 -10.83 6.43 -4.69
N LEU A 81 -9.73 6.08 -5.36
CA LEU A 81 -9.37 6.67 -6.66
C LEU A 81 -9.23 5.59 -7.74
N ALA A 82 -9.52 5.98 -8.96
CA ALA A 82 -9.26 5.20 -10.16
C ALA A 82 -8.37 5.99 -11.12
N PRO A 83 -7.50 5.32 -11.90
CA PRO A 83 -6.89 5.95 -13.06
C PRO A 83 -7.98 6.36 -14.06
N GLU A 84 -7.80 7.49 -14.74
CA GLU A 84 -8.66 7.90 -15.87
C GLU A 84 -8.52 6.96 -17.07
N LEU A 85 -7.38 6.25 -17.17
CA LEU A 85 -7.15 5.21 -18.17
C LEU A 85 -7.68 3.84 -17.69
N PRO A 86 -7.94 2.89 -18.61
CA PRO A 86 -8.21 1.50 -18.25
C PRO A 86 -7.13 0.93 -17.33
N VAL A 87 -7.56 0.23 -16.29
CA VAL A 87 -6.69 -0.23 -15.20
C VAL A 87 -5.72 -1.33 -15.67
N GLU A 88 -6.13 -2.11 -16.67
CA GLU A 88 -5.34 -3.13 -17.35
C GLU A 88 -4.16 -2.51 -18.11
N VAL A 89 -4.36 -1.33 -18.70
CA VAL A 89 -3.30 -0.58 -19.39
C VAL A 89 -2.28 -0.05 -18.37
N LEU A 90 -2.76 0.42 -17.21
CA LEU A 90 -1.89 0.80 -16.11
C LEU A 90 -1.07 -0.41 -15.60
N GLU A 91 -1.70 -1.57 -15.42
CA GLU A 91 -1.03 -2.80 -15.00
C GLU A 91 0.07 -3.21 -15.98
N ALA A 92 -0.24 -3.29 -17.27
CA ALA A 92 0.74 -3.65 -18.30
C ALA A 92 1.94 -2.71 -18.29
N ALA A 93 1.70 -1.40 -18.20
CA ALA A 93 2.75 -0.40 -18.21
C ALA A 93 3.60 -0.38 -16.92
N VAL A 94 3.02 -0.75 -15.77
CA VAL A 94 3.74 -0.93 -14.50
C VAL A 94 4.58 -2.22 -14.53
N LEU A 95 4.03 -3.33 -15.02
CA LEU A 95 4.73 -4.61 -15.12
C LEU A 95 5.91 -4.56 -16.11
N ALA A 96 5.80 -3.77 -17.19
CA ALA A 96 6.89 -3.51 -18.12
C ALA A 96 8.15 -2.89 -17.48
N ARG A 97 8.06 -2.44 -16.22
CA ARG A 97 9.20 -1.92 -15.44
C ARG A 97 9.94 -2.99 -14.64
N SER A 98 9.63 -4.27 -14.86
CA SER A 98 10.27 -5.42 -14.20
C SER A 98 10.20 -5.39 -12.67
N LEU A 99 9.15 -4.81 -12.10
CA LEU A 99 8.87 -4.84 -10.68
C LEU A 99 8.18 -6.17 -10.30
N SER A 100 8.52 -6.72 -9.15
CA SER A 100 7.86 -7.93 -8.64
C SER A 100 6.48 -7.61 -8.06
N ALA A 101 5.47 -8.37 -8.44
CA ALA A 101 4.12 -8.25 -7.87
C ALA A 101 4.06 -8.77 -6.42
N PRO A 102 3.19 -8.22 -5.55
CA PRO A 102 2.26 -7.13 -5.83
C PRO A 102 2.96 -5.77 -5.91
N ILE A 103 2.38 -4.82 -6.63
CA ILE A 103 2.93 -3.47 -6.82
C ILE A 103 1.93 -2.42 -6.38
N LEU A 104 2.31 -1.58 -5.42
CA LEU A 104 1.52 -0.44 -4.96
C LEU A 104 1.74 0.76 -5.87
N VAL A 105 0.65 1.37 -6.33
CA VAL A 105 0.68 2.60 -7.14
C VAL A 105 0.06 3.74 -6.34
N CYS A 106 0.90 4.69 -5.91
CA CYS A 106 0.48 5.84 -5.11
C CYS A 106 0.33 7.09 -6.00
N PRO A 107 -0.79 7.82 -5.90
CA PRO A 107 -1.04 9.03 -6.68
C PRO A 107 -0.25 10.23 -6.17
N SER A 108 -0.11 10.34 -4.84
CA SER A 108 0.57 11.46 -4.18
C SER A 108 1.22 11.00 -2.87
N PRO A 109 2.57 11.06 -2.76
CA PRO A 109 3.50 11.33 -3.86
C PRO A 109 3.35 10.28 -4.98
N ALA A 110 3.62 10.68 -6.22
CA ALA A 110 3.53 9.80 -7.38
C ALA A 110 4.65 8.74 -7.34
N LEU A 111 4.37 7.58 -6.78
CA LEU A 111 5.33 6.48 -6.65
C LEU A 111 4.74 5.12 -6.99
N THR A 112 5.64 4.20 -7.33
CA THR A 112 5.31 2.81 -7.61
C THR A 112 6.31 1.93 -6.88
N VAL A 113 5.82 1.10 -5.96
CA VAL A 113 6.67 0.30 -5.06
C VAL A 113 6.23 -1.15 -5.10
N SER A 114 7.19 -2.05 -5.36
CA SER A 114 6.97 -3.48 -5.17
C SER A 114 6.83 -3.79 -3.68
N VAL A 115 5.80 -4.53 -3.31
CA VAL A 115 5.57 -5.02 -1.95
C VAL A 115 5.79 -6.53 -1.83
N ALA A 116 6.43 -7.15 -2.84
CA ALA A 116 6.80 -8.57 -2.83
C ALA A 116 7.75 -8.94 -1.67
N ALA A 117 8.52 -7.96 -1.20
CA ALA A 117 9.42 -8.12 -0.06
C ALA A 117 8.71 -8.04 1.32
N ALA A 118 7.37 -7.88 1.36
CA ALA A 118 6.65 -7.84 2.62
C ALA A 118 6.80 -9.16 3.40
N ARG A 119 6.98 -9.03 4.73
CA ARG A 119 7.18 -10.15 5.65
C ARG A 119 6.27 -10.02 6.86
N PRO A 120 5.96 -11.11 7.57
CA PRO A 120 5.24 -11.03 8.84
C PRO A 120 5.88 -9.99 9.77
N LEU A 121 5.04 -9.16 10.39
CA LEU A 121 5.52 -8.17 11.34
C LEU A 121 6.12 -8.85 12.57
N SER A 122 7.24 -8.32 13.05
CA SER A 122 7.81 -8.68 14.35
C SER A 122 7.99 -7.41 15.18
N ARG A 123 7.83 -7.50 16.50
CA ARG A 123 8.02 -6.36 17.40
C ARG A 123 9.39 -5.70 17.23
N SER A 124 10.44 -6.52 17.11
CA SER A 124 11.82 -6.07 16.86
C SER A 124 11.98 -5.18 15.62
N LYS A 125 11.29 -5.50 14.51
CA LYS A 125 11.34 -4.71 13.26
C LYS A 125 10.49 -3.44 13.32
N LEU A 126 9.50 -3.42 14.21
CA LEU A 126 8.69 -2.22 14.46
C LEU A 126 9.46 -1.23 15.35
N GLU A 127 10.29 -1.72 16.27
CA GLU A 127 11.16 -0.93 17.16
C GLU A 127 12.41 -0.40 16.46
N ALA A 128 13.06 -1.20 15.62
CA ALA A 128 14.24 -0.83 14.84
C ALA A 128 13.98 -1.05 13.34
N PRO A 129 13.38 -0.07 12.63
CA PRO A 129 13.21 -0.14 11.19
C PRO A 129 14.59 -0.20 10.53
N SER A 130 14.80 -1.19 9.66
CA SER A 130 16.06 -1.38 8.90
C SER A 130 16.19 -0.39 7.74
#